data_AF-E1ZX57-F1
#
_entry.id   AF-E1ZX57-F1
#
_cell.length_a   1.000
_cell.length_b   1.000
_cell.length_c   1.000
_cell.angle_alpha   90.00
_cell.angle_beta   90.00
_cell.angle_gamma   90.00
#
_symmetry.space_group_name_H-M   'P 1'
#
loop_
_entity.id
_entity.type
_entity.pdbx_description
1 polymer ?
#
loop_
_entity_poly.entity_id
_entity_poly.type
_entity_poly.pdbx_seq_one_letter_code
_entity_poly.pdbx_strand_id
1 'polypeptide(L)'
;NICAQTIRRRLRDAKVHCKPAAKKIELKPRHREQRMLFARQHLNTPQEEWNAIVWMDEKLFSSAKEEPYRVWRPKGQRLNPKYVLPSGTSGRIKLGFWRCMTSHELVELTEISPRMNAKEYVEILEEILKPVIRRIFPEDQYPITQDN
;
A
#
# COMPACT_ATOMS: atom_id res chain seq x y z
N ASN A 1 -9.43 11.48 -43.03
CA ASN A 1 -8.44 12.19 -42.17
C ASN A 1 -9.17 12.90 -41.04
N ILE A 2 -9.05 12.43 -39.79
CA ILE A 2 -9.70 13.06 -38.62
C ILE A 2 -8.61 13.73 -37.78
N CYS A 3 -8.75 15.04 -37.50
CA CYS A 3 -7.77 15.75 -36.68
C CYS A 3 -8.00 15.50 -35.17
N ALA A 4 -6.93 15.62 -34.37
CA ALA A 4 -6.96 15.40 -32.93
C ALA A 4 -7.97 16.30 -32.19
N GLN A 5 -8.27 17.48 -32.74
CA GLN A 5 -9.25 18.41 -32.17
C GLN A 5 -10.68 17.87 -32.30
N THR A 6 -11.02 17.28 -33.45
CA THR A 6 -12.32 16.63 -33.67
C THR A 6 -12.53 15.47 -32.71
N ILE A 7 -11.49 14.66 -32.47
CA ILE A 7 -11.52 13.57 -31.48
C ILE A 7 -11.75 14.12 -30.06
N ARG A 8 -11.00 15.15 -29.64
CA ARG A 8 -11.15 15.78 -28.32
C ARG A 8 -12.53 16.41 -28.10
N ARG A 9 -13.12 17.01 -29.14
CA ARG A 9 -14.48 17.56 -29.08
C ARG A 9 -15.49 16.45 -28.85
N ARG A 10 -15.45 15.39 -29.68
CA ARG A 10 -16.35 14.24 -29.55
C ARG A 10 -16.24 13.55 -28.18
N LEU A 11 -15.03 13.41 -27.64
CA LEU A 11 -14.82 12.86 -26.29
C LEU A 11 -15.44 13.75 -25.21
N ARG A 12 -15.35 15.07 -25.36
CA ARG A 12 -15.97 16.04 -24.44
C ARG A 12 -17.49 15.99 -24.53
N ASP A 13 -18.06 15.91 -25.73
CA ASP A 13 -19.49 15.74 -25.95
C ASP A 13 -19.99 14.46 -25.26
N ALA A 14 -19.19 13.39 -25.28
CA ALA A 14 -19.43 12.15 -24.56
C ALA A 14 -19.10 12.21 -23.05
N LYS A 15 -18.77 13.39 -22.49
CA LYS A 15 -18.39 13.61 -21.08
C LYS A 15 -17.18 12.78 -20.61
N VAL A 16 -16.28 12.44 -21.53
CA VAL A 16 -15.03 11.71 -21.27
C VAL A 16 -13.87 12.70 -21.21
N HIS A 17 -13.09 12.64 -20.14
CA HIS A 17 -11.99 13.56 -19.90
C HIS A 17 -10.68 12.81 -19.66
N CYS A 18 -9.58 13.39 -20.13
CA CYS A 18 -8.23 12.94 -19.81
C CYS A 18 -7.94 13.26 -18.34
N LYS A 19 -7.72 12.23 -17.52
CA LYS A 19 -7.44 12.33 -16.09
C LYS A 19 -6.31 11.35 -15.71
N PRO A 20 -5.56 11.61 -14.62
CA PRO A 20 -4.65 10.62 -14.07
C PRO A 20 -5.38 9.30 -13.76
N ALA A 21 -4.82 8.19 -14.23
CA ALA A 21 -5.27 6.86 -13.88
C ALA A 21 -5.06 6.63 -12.39
N ALA A 22 -5.97 5.88 -11.76
CA ALA A 22 -5.67 5.32 -10.46
C ALA A 22 -4.78 4.09 -10.67
N LYS A 23 -3.65 4.01 -9.96
CA LYS A 23 -2.90 2.76 -9.79
C LYS A 23 -3.35 2.16 -8.46
N LYS A 24 -4.17 1.11 -8.50
CA LYS A 24 -4.66 0.42 -7.29
C LYS A 24 -4.81 -1.06 -7.60
N ILE A 25 -4.60 -1.88 -6.57
CA ILE A 25 -4.96 -3.29 -6.62
C ILE A 25 -6.49 -3.38 -6.71
N GLU A 26 -6.98 -4.22 -7.62
CA GLU A 26 -8.40 -4.48 -7.74
C GLU A 26 -8.92 -5.24 -6.51
N LEU A 27 -9.93 -4.67 -5.83
CA LEU A 27 -10.54 -5.31 -4.67
C LEU A 27 -11.68 -6.22 -5.11
N LYS A 28 -11.48 -7.53 -4.94
CA LYS A 28 -12.54 -8.55 -5.04
C LYS A 28 -13.66 -8.27 -4.03
N PRO A 29 -14.91 -8.67 -4.28
CA PRO A 29 -16.03 -8.47 -3.36
C PRO A 29 -15.72 -8.91 -1.92
N ARG A 30 -15.13 -10.09 -1.73
CA ARG A 30 -14.67 -10.60 -0.43
C ARG A 30 -13.73 -9.64 0.30
N HIS A 31 -12.74 -9.07 -0.38
CA HIS A 31 -11.81 -8.12 0.25
C HIS A 31 -12.52 -6.85 0.73
N ARG A 32 -13.55 -6.39 0.00
CA ARG A 32 -14.33 -5.21 0.40
C ARG A 32 -15.13 -5.47 1.65
N GLU A 33 -15.75 -6.64 1.72
CA GLU A 33 -16.51 -7.08 2.90
C GLU A 33 -15.61 -7.22 4.13
N GLN A 34 -14.48 -7.91 4.01
CA GLN A 34 -13.52 -8.08 5.11
C GLN A 34 -13.00 -6.74 5.63
N ARG A 35 -12.64 -5.81 4.73
CA ARG A 35 -12.20 -4.46 5.11
C ARG A 35 -13.31 -3.66 5.80
N MET A 36 -14.56 -3.78 5.34
CA MET A 36 -15.69 -3.11 5.97
C MET A 36 -15.96 -3.68 7.37
N LEU A 37 -15.89 -5.00 7.53
CA LEU A 37 -16.05 -5.65 8.82
C LEU A 37 -14.97 -5.20 9.81
N PHE A 38 -13.70 -5.22 9.40
CA PHE A 38 -12.59 -4.74 10.21
C PHE A 38 -12.78 -3.28 10.64
N ALA A 39 -13.15 -2.40 9.72
CA ALA A 39 -13.38 -0.99 10.01
C ALA A 39 -14.55 -0.76 10.99
N ARG A 40 -15.62 -1.57 10.88
CA ARG A 40 -16.76 -1.49 11.81
C ARG A 40 -16.39 -2.00 13.20
N GLN A 41 -15.63 -3.10 13.28
CA GLN A 41 -15.18 -3.68 14.55
C GLN A 41 -14.30 -2.70 15.33
N HIS A 42 -13.44 -1.95 14.65
CA HIS A 42 -12.49 -1.04 15.28
C HIS A 42 -12.92 0.44 15.27
N LEU A 43 -14.20 0.72 14.97
CA LEU A 43 -14.69 2.10 14.84
C LEU A 43 -14.58 2.89 16.15
N ASN A 44 -14.79 2.21 17.27
CA ASN A 44 -14.77 2.79 18.62
C ASN A 44 -13.56 2.31 19.43
N THR A 45 -12.53 1.76 18.78
CA THR A 45 -11.30 1.33 19.45
C THR A 45 -10.63 2.53 20.11
N PRO A 46 -10.38 2.50 21.43
CA PRO A 46 -9.69 3.57 22.16
C PRO A 46 -8.32 3.89 21.57
N GLN A 47 -7.86 5.13 21.73
CA GLN A 47 -6.55 5.56 21.22
C GLN A 47 -5.41 4.80 21.91
N GLU A 48 -5.60 4.42 23.17
CA GLU A 48 -4.64 3.66 23.97
C GLU A 48 -4.35 2.28 23.34
N GLU A 49 -5.38 1.62 22.79
CA GLU A 49 -5.21 0.34 22.08
C GLU A 49 -4.41 0.53 20.79
N TRP A 50 -4.64 1.62 20.05
CA TRP A 50 -3.84 1.94 18.86
C TRP A 50 -2.38 2.27 19.18
N ASN A 51 -2.14 2.91 20.33
CA ASN A 51 -0.80 3.25 20.79
C ASN A 51 0.00 2.02 21.25
N ALA A 52 -0.70 0.98 21.70
CA ALA A 52 -0.07 -0.29 22.09
C ALA A 52 0.37 -1.14 20.89
N ILE A 53 -0.05 -0.79 19.65
CA ILE A 53 0.24 -1.58 18.46
C ILE A 53 1.61 -1.24 17.88
N VAL A 54 2.36 -2.30 17.55
CA VAL A 54 3.55 -2.23 16.73
C VAL A 54 3.15 -2.45 15.27
N TRP A 55 3.39 -1.43 14.44
CA TRP A 55 3.11 -1.45 12.99
C TRP A 55 4.39 -1.78 12.26
N MET A 56 4.33 -2.73 11.34
CA MET A 56 5.50 -3.21 10.61
C MET A 56 5.15 -3.43 9.16
N ASP A 57 6.08 -3.12 8.26
CA ASP A 57 5.84 -3.27 6.83
C ASP A 57 7.16 -3.35 6.06
N GLU A 58 7.12 -4.04 4.91
CA GLU A 58 8.17 -4.03 3.91
C GLU A 58 7.86 -3.02 2.81
N LYS A 59 8.89 -2.27 2.39
CA LYS A 59 8.82 -1.39 1.25
C LYS A 59 9.85 -1.73 0.20
N LEU A 60 9.37 -1.96 -1.01
CA LEU A 60 10.19 -2.13 -2.19
C LEU A 60 10.33 -0.80 -2.94
N PHE A 61 11.52 -0.21 -2.93
CA PHE A 61 11.84 0.93 -3.79
C PHE A 61 12.31 0.41 -5.15
N SER A 62 11.88 1.06 -6.22
CA SER A 62 12.30 0.69 -7.57
C SER A 62 12.70 1.92 -8.37
N SER A 63 13.65 1.74 -9.29
CA SER A 63 14.08 2.81 -10.22
C SER A 63 13.02 3.18 -11.28
N ALA A 64 11.77 2.75 -11.10
CA ALA A 64 10.68 3.07 -12.01
C ALA A 64 10.32 4.55 -11.96
N LYS A 65 10.15 5.19 -13.12
CA LYS A 65 9.45 6.48 -13.18
C LYS A 65 7.99 6.28 -12.74
N GLU A 66 7.59 6.93 -11.65
CA GLU A 66 6.20 7.03 -11.24
C GLU A 66 5.42 8.09 -12.03
N GLU A 67 5.61 8.15 -13.35
CA GLU A 67 4.80 9.07 -14.14
C GLU A 67 3.31 8.65 -14.07
N PRO A 68 2.39 9.59 -13.81
CA PRO A 68 0.97 9.30 -13.77
C PRO A 68 0.49 9.09 -15.20
N TYR A 69 0.32 7.83 -15.58
CA TYR A 69 -0.39 7.48 -16.81
C TYR A 69 -1.77 8.15 -16.82
N ARG A 70 -2.15 8.68 -17.97
CA ARG A 70 -3.45 9.35 -18.16
C ARG A 70 -4.40 8.42 -18.91
N VAL A 71 -5.64 8.39 -18.45
CA VAL A 71 -6.75 7.65 -19.08
C VAL A 71 -7.88 8.62 -19.42
N TRP A 72 -8.58 8.33 -20.52
CA TRP A 72 -9.81 9.02 -20.88
C TRP A 72 -10.99 8.33 -20.21
N ARG A 73 -11.63 8.99 -19.24
CA ARG A 73 -12.76 8.43 -18.50
C ARG A 73 -13.86 9.44 -18.15
N PRO A 74 -15.11 8.98 -17.92
CA PRO A 74 -16.16 9.82 -17.35
C PRO A 74 -15.88 10.26 -15.91
N LYS A 75 -16.56 11.32 -15.45
CA LYS A 75 -16.55 11.75 -14.04
C LYS A 75 -17.13 10.64 -13.14
N GLY A 76 -16.58 10.48 -11.93
CA GLY A 76 -17.03 9.47 -10.96
C GLY A 76 -16.50 8.04 -11.20
N GLN A 77 -16.02 7.72 -12.41
CA GLN A 77 -15.54 6.38 -12.78
C GLN A 77 -14.06 6.16 -12.40
N ARG A 78 -13.58 6.79 -11.31
CA ARG A 78 -12.14 6.76 -10.98
C ARG A 78 -11.60 5.37 -10.66
N LEU A 79 -12.43 4.56 -10.01
CA LEU A 79 -12.07 3.23 -9.50
C LEU A 79 -12.68 2.09 -10.31
N ASN A 80 -13.30 2.40 -11.45
CA ASN A 80 -13.81 1.37 -12.34
C ASN A 80 -12.62 0.60 -12.94
N PRO A 81 -12.58 -0.74 -12.84
CA PRO A 81 -11.47 -1.57 -13.33
C PRO A 81 -11.07 -1.28 -14.79
N LYS A 82 -12.03 -0.89 -15.64
CA LYS A 82 -11.79 -0.49 -17.04
C LYS A 82 -10.85 0.71 -17.21
N TYR A 83 -10.76 1.58 -16.20
CA TYR A 83 -9.94 2.81 -16.21
C TYR A 83 -8.80 2.78 -15.19
N VAL A 84 -8.53 1.61 -14.59
CA VAL A 84 -7.41 1.35 -13.68
C VAL A 84 -6.35 0.59 -14.47
N LEU A 85 -5.09 1.04 -14.40
CA LEU A 85 -4.00 0.33 -15.06
C LEU A 85 -3.49 -0.79 -14.16
N PRO A 86 -3.17 -1.97 -14.72
CA PRO A 86 -2.57 -3.06 -13.96
C PRO A 86 -1.18 -2.62 -13.45
N SER A 87 -0.88 -3.00 -12.21
CA SER A 87 0.44 -2.81 -11.61
C SER A 87 1.28 -4.06 -11.85
N GLY A 88 2.14 -4.03 -12.86
CA GLY A 88 3.12 -5.08 -13.10
C GLY A 88 4.26 -4.52 -13.93
N THR A 89 5.50 -4.71 -13.51
CA THR A 89 6.66 -4.30 -14.31
C THR A 89 7.84 -5.23 -14.05
N SER A 90 8.39 -5.78 -15.14
CA SER A 90 9.62 -6.57 -15.18
C SER A 90 10.82 -5.68 -15.60
N GLY A 91 12.04 -6.05 -15.20
CA GLY A 91 13.29 -5.43 -15.69
C GLY A 91 13.84 -4.22 -14.92
N ARG A 92 13.58 -4.07 -13.61
CA ARG A 92 14.06 -2.93 -12.80
C ARG A 92 14.86 -3.36 -11.58
N ILE A 93 15.79 -2.51 -11.15
CA ILE A 93 16.45 -2.62 -9.85
C ILE A 93 15.41 -2.34 -8.77
N LYS A 94 15.38 -3.20 -7.77
CA LYS A 94 14.49 -3.15 -6.63
C LYS A 94 15.35 -3.25 -5.37
N LEU A 95 15.13 -2.35 -4.42
CA LEU A 95 15.73 -2.39 -3.10
C LEU A 95 14.61 -2.62 -2.09
N GLY A 96 14.76 -3.66 -1.27
CA GLY A 96 13.80 -3.97 -0.21
C GLY A 96 14.25 -3.29 1.08
N PHE A 97 13.30 -2.75 1.82
CA PHE A 97 13.53 -2.28 3.18
C PHE A 97 12.41 -2.76 4.08
N TRP A 98 12.74 -2.97 5.34
CA TRP A 98 11.80 -3.29 6.39
C TRP A 98 11.91 -2.25 7.50
N ARG A 99 10.78 -1.96 8.14
CA ARG A 99 10.76 -1.09 9.32
C ARG A 99 9.57 -1.44 10.20
N CYS A 100 9.69 -1.12 11.48
CA CYS A 100 8.54 -1.00 12.36
C CYS A 100 8.45 0.36 13.06
N MET A 101 7.23 0.69 13.47
CA MET A 101 6.90 1.92 14.16
C MET A 101 5.86 1.65 15.25
N THR A 102 5.97 2.42 16.33
CA THR A 102 4.99 2.48 17.42
C THR A 102 4.50 3.91 17.55
N SER A 103 3.54 4.18 18.45
CA SER A 103 3.18 5.56 18.78
C SER A 103 4.30 6.36 19.45
N HIS A 104 5.32 5.68 19.98
CA HIS A 104 6.39 6.29 20.78
C HIS A 104 7.69 6.48 19.99
N GLU A 105 8.02 5.51 19.15
CA GLU A 105 9.32 5.48 18.47
C GLU A 105 9.21 4.81 17.10
N LEU A 106 10.11 5.25 16.23
CA LEU A 106 10.33 4.71 14.90
C LEU A 106 11.66 3.94 14.90
N VAL A 107 11.62 2.66 14.56
CA VAL A 107 12.82 1.80 14.51
C VAL A 107 13.69 2.17 13.33
N GLU A 108 14.98 1.83 13.31
CA GLU A 108 15.84 2.03 12.16
C GLU A 108 15.30 1.32 10.91
N LEU A 109 15.54 1.90 9.72
CA LEU A 109 15.14 1.32 8.44
C LEU A 109 16.20 0.28 8.04
N THR A 110 15.82 -0.98 7.96
CA THR A 110 16.75 -2.08 7.62
C THR A 110 16.63 -2.43 6.15
N GLU A 111 17.77 -2.47 5.44
CA GLU A 111 17.81 -3.01 4.09
C GLU A 111 17.62 -4.53 4.12
N ILE A 112 16.73 -5.04 3.28
CA ILE A 112 16.38 -6.45 3.19
C ILE A 112 16.48 -6.93 1.75
N SER A 113 16.57 -8.25 1.59
CA SER A 113 16.47 -8.86 0.27
C SER A 113 15.14 -8.50 -0.40
N PRO A 114 15.14 -8.01 -1.66
CA PRO A 114 13.91 -7.78 -2.45
C PRO A 114 13.04 -9.03 -2.66
N ARG A 115 13.59 -10.22 -2.38
CA ARG A 115 12.93 -11.53 -2.45
C ARG A 115 13.16 -12.26 -1.14
N MET A 116 12.75 -11.62 -0.05
CA MET A 116 12.89 -12.19 1.28
C MET A 116 12.14 -13.52 1.39
N ASN A 117 12.77 -14.51 2.01
CA ASN A 117 12.11 -15.76 2.38
C ASN A 117 11.69 -15.76 3.86
N ALA A 118 10.87 -16.74 4.25
CA ALA A 118 10.33 -16.81 5.61
C ALA A 118 11.42 -16.94 6.70
N LYS A 119 12.57 -17.54 6.41
CA LYS A 119 13.65 -17.69 7.38
C LYS A 119 14.34 -16.35 7.64
N GLU A 120 14.69 -15.62 6.58
CA GLU A 120 15.24 -14.27 6.67
C GLU A 120 14.27 -13.34 7.41
N TYR A 121 12.97 -13.54 7.21
CA TYR A 121 11.96 -12.78 7.93
C TYR A 121 11.97 -13.05 9.43
N VAL A 122 12.01 -14.32 9.84
CA VAL A 122 12.14 -14.69 11.25
C VAL A 122 13.38 -14.05 11.86
N GLU A 123 14.53 -14.12 11.18
CA GLU A 123 15.78 -13.50 11.65
C GLU A 123 15.61 -11.98 11.90
N ILE A 124 14.91 -11.26 11.01
CA ILE A 124 14.60 -9.83 11.23
C ILE A 124 13.73 -9.61 12.48
N LEU A 125 12.71 -10.46 12.69
CA LEU A 125 11.87 -10.35 13.89
C LEU A 125 12.68 -10.62 15.17
N GLU A 126 13.61 -11.58 15.13
CA GLU A 126 14.40 -11.92 16.31
C GLU A 126 15.47 -10.89 16.64
N GLU A 127 16.21 -10.44 15.63
CA GLU A 127 17.38 -9.58 15.80
C GLU A 127 17.01 -8.09 15.87
N ILE A 128 15.91 -7.67 15.22
CA ILE A 128 15.56 -6.25 15.10
C ILE A 128 14.30 -5.91 15.89
N LEU A 129 13.23 -6.71 15.75
CA LEU A 129 11.96 -6.39 16.41
C LEU A 129 12.03 -6.64 17.93
N LYS A 130 12.45 -7.83 18.37
CA LYS A 130 12.44 -8.20 19.80
C LYS A 130 13.20 -7.19 20.68
N PRO A 131 14.41 -6.70 20.32
CA PRO A 131 15.11 -5.71 21.13
C PRO A 131 14.38 -4.38 21.26
N VAL A 132 13.77 -3.90 20.16
CA VAL A 132 12.98 -2.67 20.18
C VAL A 132 11.78 -2.83 21.10
N ILE A 133 11.04 -3.94 20.94
CA ILE A 133 9.83 -4.14 21.71
C ILE A 133 10.14 -4.24 23.20
N ARG A 134 11.18 -4.98 23.59
CA ARG A 134 11.63 -5.06 24.99
C ARG A 134 12.03 -3.71 25.59
N ARG A 135 12.43 -2.75 24.75
CA ARG A 135 12.74 -1.39 25.19
C ARG A 135 11.49 -0.54 25.37
N ILE A 136 10.48 -0.72 24.52
CA ILE A 136 9.27 0.13 24.48
C ILE A 136 8.17 -0.41 25.41
N PHE A 137 8.03 -1.73 25.49
CA PHE A 137 6.99 -2.40 26.25
C PHE A 137 7.60 -3.18 27.42
N PRO A 138 7.17 -2.92 28.67
CA PRO A 138 7.71 -3.58 29.85
C PRO A 138 7.23 -5.03 30.04
N GLU A 139 6.26 -5.51 29.25
CA GLU A 139 5.63 -6.83 29.34
C GLU A 139 5.89 -7.69 28.09
N ASP A 140 5.89 -9.01 28.25
CA ASP A 140 6.16 -9.99 27.18
C ASP A 140 5.00 -10.17 26.17
N GLN A 141 3.90 -9.42 26.31
CA GLN A 141 2.76 -9.45 25.39
C GLN A 141 2.53 -8.09 24.73
N TYR A 142 2.62 -8.07 23.41
CA TYR A 142 2.48 -6.87 22.61
C TYR A 142 1.76 -7.21 21.29
N PRO A 143 0.67 -6.50 20.94
CA PRO A 143 -0.03 -6.73 19.69
C PRO A 143 0.81 -6.22 18.52
N ILE A 144 1.28 -7.15 17.69
CA ILE A 144 1.94 -6.86 16.42
C ILE A 144 0.90 -6.87 15.31
N THR A 145 1.01 -5.92 14.39
CA THR A 145 0.26 -5.93 13.13
C THR A 145 1.21 -6.05 11.94
N GLN A 146 0.89 -7.01 11.06
CA GLN A 146 1.55 -7.26 9.79
C GLN A 146 0.48 -7.60 8.75
N ASP A 147 0.84 -7.61 7.47
CA ASP A 147 -0.06 -8.08 6.43
C ASP A 147 -0.29 -9.61 6.51
N ASN A 148 -1.34 -10.09 5.84
CA ASN A 148 -1.75 -11.49 5.81
C ASN A 148 -1.27 -12.18 4.53
#